data_AF-A0A0D0Q1P2-F1
#
_entry.id   AF-A0A0D0Q1P2-F1
#
_cell.length_a   1.000
_cell.length_b   1.000
_cell.length_c   1.000
_cell.angle_alpha   90.00
_cell.angle_beta   90.00
_cell.angle_gamma   90.00
#
_symmetry.space_group_name_H-M   'P 1'
#
loop_
_entity.id
_entity.type
_entity.pdbx_description
1 polymer ?
#
loop_
_entity_poly.entity_id
_entity_poly.type
_entity_poly.pdbx_seq_one_letter_code
_entity_poly.pdbx_strand_id
1 'polypeptide(L)'
;MTTSAVPTVPALEFERLPVEPDEGLPQAFSCPVGATVYDFGLYAELAAPDSDPPETLYDLAAPAPAPTAVAPPGYLVLRVVRQGADGPRTVFLRKLVVEPELVHTAGQLAIRLLTAKVARGNLNGPGHYGTEIVIGVAQRWA
;
A
#
# COMPACT_ATOMS: atom_id res chain seq x y z
N MET A 1 -5.95 -18.97 42.35
CA MET A 1 -5.73 -19.11 40.90
C MET A 1 -6.04 -17.76 40.28
N THR A 2 -5.00 -16.99 39.94
CA THR A 2 -5.13 -15.68 39.30
C THR A 2 -5.20 -15.88 37.79
N THR A 3 -6.38 -15.65 37.22
CA THR A 3 -6.59 -15.68 35.77
C THR A 3 -5.86 -14.48 35.15
N SER A 4 -4.79 -14.75 34.39
CA SER A 4 -4.12 -13.74 33.59
C SER A 4 -5.09 -13.27 32.50
N ALA A 5 -5.54 -12.02 32.57
CA ALA A 5 -6.28 -11.41 31.48
C ALA A 5 -5.32 -11.21 30.31
N VAL A 6 -5.60 -11.85 29.17
CA VAL A 6 -4.88 -11.58 27.92
C VAL A 6 -5.18 -10.12 27.55
N PRO A 7 -4.18 -9.24 27.42
CA PRO A 7 -4.44 -7.87 26.99
C PRO A 7 -5.07 -7.92 25.60
N THR A 8 -6.31 -7.45 25.50
CA THR A 8 -7.00 -7.29 24.22
C THR A 8 -6.37 -6.10 23.54
N VAL A 9 -5.54 -6.35 22.52
CA VAL A 9 -5.00 -5.28 21.67
C VAL A 9 -6.19 -4.58 21.01
N PRO A 10 -6.35 -3.25 21.15
CA PRO A 10 -7.44 -2.55 20.49
C PRO A 10 -7.35 -2.79 18.98
N ALA A 11 -8.50 -3.10 18.37
CA ALA A 11 -8.57 -3.28 16.92
C ALA A 11 -8.15 -1.99 16.22
N LEU A 12 -7.25 -2.09 15.24
CA LEU A 12 -6.82 -0.96 14.44
C LEU A 12 -7.96 -0.55 13.49
N GLU A 13 -8.32 0.73 13.49
CA GLU A 13 -9.24 1.32 12.53
C GLU A 13 -8.46 1.79 11.31
N PHE A 14 -8.63 1.09 10.18
CA PHE A 14 -7.95 1.41 8.94
C PHE A 14 -8.78 2.37 8.08
N GLU A 15 -8.20 3.51 7.76
CA GLU A 15 -8.71 4.46 6.79
C GLU A 15 -8.09 4.18 5.41
N ARG A 16 -8.88 4.36 4.35
CA ARG A 16 -8.39 4.16 2.98
C ARG A 16 -7.52 5.36 2.55
N LEU A 17 -6.31 5.09 2.07
CA LEU A 17 -5.48 6.12 1.44
C LEU A 17 -6.15 6.64 0.15
N PRO A 18 -6.04 7.94 -0.16
CA PRO A 18 -6.69 8.58 -1.31
C PRO A 18 -5.93 8.29 -2.63
N VAL A 19 -5.75 7.02 -2.95
CA VAL A 19 -5.19 6.60 -4.24
C VAL A 19 -6.24 6.79 -5.32
N GLU A 20 -5.93 7.58 -6.35
CA GLU A 20 -6.82 7.87 -7.48
C GLU A 20 -6.34 7.03 -8.68
N PRO A 21 -7.08 5.97 -9.05
CA PRO A 21 -6.65 5.09 -10.12
C PRO A 21 -6.34 5.82 -11.42
N ASP A 22 -7.13 6.83 -11.77
CA ASP A 22 -7.05 7.48 -13.07
C ASP A 22 -5.86 8.45 -13.20
N GLU A 23 -5.26 8.88 -12.09
CA GLU A 23 -4.00 9.65 -12.09
C GLU A 23 -2.78 8.80 -12.47
N GLY A 24 -2.89 7.48 -12.37
CA GLY A 24 -1.83 6.54 -12.66
C GLY A 24 -0.70 6.54 -11.63
N LEU A 25 0.40 5.88 -11.98
CA LEU A 25 1.59 5.76 -11.14
C LEU A 25 2.81 6.36 -11.83
N PRO A 26 3.77 6.95 -11.08
CA PRO A 26 3.77 7.13 -9.64
C PRO A 26 2.75 8.18 -9.16
N GLN A 27 2.22 8.00 -7.95
CA GLN A 27 1.32 8.95 -7.30
C GLN A 27 1.92 9.43 -5.98
N ALA A 28 1.68 10.70 -5.62
CA ALA A 28 2.05 11.23 -4.32
C ALA A 28 0.91 12.08 -3.76
N PHE A 29 0.66 11.94 -2.47
CA PHE A 29 -0.39 12.68 -1.77
C PHE A 29 -0.06 12.81 -0.29
N SER A 30 -0.64 13.83 0.34
CA SER A 30 -0.49 14.09 1.78
C SER A 30 -1.83 13.90 2.47
N CYS A 31 -1.85 13.17 3.58
CA CYS A 31 -3.05 13.04 4.40
C CYS A 31 -2.71 12.93 5.88
N PRO A 32 -3.59 13.41 6.77
CA PRO A 32 -3.47 13.17 8.20
C PRO A 32 -3.72 11.69 8.51
N VAL A 33 -3.00 11.15 9.49
CA VAL A 33 -3.32 9.90 10.18
C VAL A 33 -3.26 10.19 11.67
N GLY A 34 -4.43 10.24 12.31
CA GLY A 34 -4.56 10.83 13.63
C GLY A 34 -4.16 12.31 13.63
N ALA A 35 -3.24 12.70 14.52
CA ALA A 35 -2.77 14.09 14.64
C ALA A 35 -1.54 14.43 13.77
N THR A 36 -1.00 13.47 13.02
CA THR A 36 0.23 13.67 12.23
C THR A 36 -0.07 13.65 10.74
N VAL A 37 0.47 14.61 10.00
CA VAL A 37 0.44 14.63 8.53
C VAL A 37 1.61 13.82 7.97
N TYR A 38 1.31 12.97 7.00
CA TYR A 38 2.29 12.17 6.29
C TYR A 38 2.20 12.43 4.78
N ASP A 39 3.35 12.43 4.12
CA ASP A 39 3.42 12.38 2.66
C ASP A 39 3.66 10.96 2.21
N PHE A 40 2.78 10.47 1.35
CA PHE A 40 2.83 9.15 0.76
C PHE A 40 3.32 9.27 -0.67
N GLY A 41 4.22 8.37 -1.06
CA GLY A 41 4.63 8.17 -2.44
C GLY A 41 4.40 6.71 -2.83
N LEU A 42 3.69 6.50 -3.92
CA LEU A 42 3.28 5.19 -4.41
C LEU A 42 3.81 4.98 -5.82
N TYR A 43 4.45 3.85 -6.07
CA TYR A 43 4.89 3.47 -7.41
C TYR A 43 4.85 1.96 -7.62
N ALA A 44 4.65 1.53 -8.86
CA ALA A 44 4.70 0.13 -9.23
C ALA A 44 6.05 -0.19 -9.87
N GLU A 45 6.66 -1.29 -9.46
CA GLU A 45 7.80 -1.91 -10.10
C GLU A 45 7.31 -3.20 -10.75
N LEU A 46 7.17 -3.20 -12.08
CA LEU A 46 6.55 -4.28 -12.84
C LEU A 46 7.40 -4.62 -14.06
N ALA A 47 7.62 -5.92 -14.29
CA ALA A 47 8.21 -6.41 -15.52
C ALA A 47 7.11 -6.62 -16.57
N ALA A 48 6.58 -5.52 -17.11
CA ALA A 48 5.59 -5.55 -18.18
C ALA A 48 6.28 -5.48 -19.55
N PRO A 49 6.03 -6.44 -20.47
CA PRO A 49 6.42 -6.31 -21.87
C PRO A 49 5.88 -5.02 -22.50
N ASP A 50 6.68 -4.37 -23.35
CA ASP A 50 6.22 -3.19 -24.11
C ASP A 50 5.16 -3.54 -25.17
N SER A 51 4.99 -4.83 -25.48
CA SER A 51 3.97 -5.33 -26.38
C SER A 51 2.58 -5.45 -25.75
N ASP A 52 2.48 -5.37 -24.41
CA ASP A 52 1.21 -5.58 -23.74
C ASP A 52 0.27 -4.38 -23.96
N PRO A 53 -1.01 -4.62 -24.34
CA PRO A 53 -1.98 -3.54 -24.50
C PRO A 53 -2.14 -2.68 -23.24
N PRO A 54 -2.47 -1.38 -23.34
CA PRO A 54 -2.70 -0.50 -22.18
C PRO A 54 -3.70 -1.05 -21.14
N GLU A 55 -4.69 -1.81 -21.59
CA GLU A 55 -5.75 -2.40 -20.77
C GLU A 55 -5.30 -3.66 -20.01
N THR A 56 -4.08 -4.13 -20.24
CA THR A 56 -3.54 -5.31 -19.57
C THR A 56 -3.42 -5.06 -18.08
N LEU A 57 -4.18 -5.82 -17.28
CA LEU A 57 -4.19 -5.72 -15.82
C LEU A 57 -3.22 -6.73 -15.22
N TYR A 58 -2.33 -6.23 -14.37
CA TYR A 58 -1.43 -7.04 -13.57
C TYR A 58 -1.92 -7.05 -12.13
N ASP A 59 -2.16 -8.24 -11.60
CA ASP A 59 -2.41 -8.42 -10.18
C ASP A 59 -1.08 -8.47 -9.43
N LEU A 60 -0.80 -7.41 -8.68
CA LEU A 60 0.37 -7.30 -7.80
C LEU A 60 0.05 -7.81 -6.39
N ALA A 61 -1.22 -8.10 -6.10
CA ALA A 61 -1.56 -8.96 -4.98
C ALA A 61 -1.19 -10.39 -5.38
N ALA A 62 -0.37 -11.08 -4.56
CA ALA A 62 0.07 -12.42 -4.89
C ALA A 62 -1.13 -13.33 -5.25
N PRO A 63 -0.97 -14.26 -6.21
CA PRO A 63 -2.06 -15.12 -6.64
C PRO A 63 -2.58 -15.91 -5.44
N ALA A 64 -3.91 -16.09 -5.41
CA ALA A 64 -4.60 -17.03 -4.54
C ALA A 64 -3.79 -18.35 -4.43
N PRO A 65 -3.85 -19.06 -3.28
CA PRO A 65 -2.98 -20.19 -2.98
C PRO A 65 -2.88 -21.18 -4.15
N ALA A 66 -1.80 -21.06 -4.93
CA ALA A 66 -1.49 -21.96 -6.01
C ALA A 66 -0.59 -23.08 -5.46
N PRO A 67 -0.70 -24.32 -5.98
CA PRO A 67 0.14 -25.43 -5.55
C PRO A 67 1.64 -25.21 -5.83
N THR A 68 1.99 -24.15 -6.57
CA THR A 68 3.36 -23.70 -6.80
C THR A 68 3.39 -22.19 -6.62
N ALA A 69 4.29 -21.70 -5.78
CA ALA A 69 4.49 -20.27 -5.57
C ALA A 69 4.99 -19.64 -6.87
N VAL A 70 4.11 -18.95 -7.59
CA VAL A 70 4.50 -18.10 -8.73
C VAL A 70 4.78 -16.71 -8.15
N ALA A 71 5.98 -16.18 -8.40
CA ALA A 71 6.30 -14.81 -8.02
C ALA A 71 5.31 -13.84 -8.71
N PRO A 72 4.81 -12.81 -8.01
CA PRO A 72 3.95 -11.82 -8.65
C PRO A 72 4.72 -11.13 -9.80
N PRO A 73 4.01 -10.65 -10.84
CA PRO A 73 4.66 -10.03 -12.00
C PRO A 73 5.41 -8.73 -11.62
N GLY A 74 5.09 -8.15 -10.47
CA GLY A 74 5.74 -6.96 -9.93
C GLY A 74 5.38 -6.71 -8.47
N TYR A 75 5.71 -5.53 -7.98
CA TYR A 75 5.46 -5.09 -6.61
C TYR A 75 4.95 -3.65 -6.60
N LEU A 76 4.07 -3.37 -5.64
CA LEU A 76 3.72 -2.00 -5.29
C LEU A 76 4.68 -1.53 -4.18
N VAL A 77 5.28 -0.36 -4.33
CA VAL A 77 6.19 0.21 -3.33
C VAL A 77 5.56 1.45 -2.73
N LEU A 78 5.54 1.50 -1.41
CA LEU A 78 5.07 2.64 -0.65
C LEU A 78 6.23 3.29 0.10
N ARG A 79 6.37 4.59 -0.10
CA ARG A 79 7.19 5.50 0.68
C ARG A 79 6.29 6.34 1.58
N VAL A 80 6.65 6.48 2.84
CA VAL A 80 5.95 7.37 3.77
C VAL A 80 6.96 8.29 4.45
N VAL A 81 6.70 9.58 4.38
CA VAL A 81 7.46 10.63 5.04
C VAL A 81 6.60 11.23 6.13
N ARG A 82 7.16 11.31 7.34
CA ARG A 82 6.56 12.06 8.43
C ARG A 82 7.09 13.49 8.39
N GLN A 83 6.18 14.45 8.46
CA GLN A 83 6.52 15.85 8.72
C GLN A 83 6.71 16.06 10.23
N GLY A 84 7.80 16.69 10.65
CA GLY A 84 8.14 16.91 12.05
C GLY A 84 9.00 18.15 12.27
N ALA A 85 9.23 18.50 13.54
CA ALA A 85 9.99 19.71 13.91
C ALA A 85 11.43 19.70 13.39
N ASP A 86 12.05 18.51 13.30
CA ASP A 86 13.41 18.33 12.76
C ASP A 86 13.44 18.22 11.22
N GLY A 87 12.30 18.44 10.55
CA GLY A 87 12.13 18.30 9.11
C GLY A 87 11.54 16.94 8.67
N PRO A 88 11.38 16.75 7.36
CA PRO A 88 10.78 15.54 6.78
C PRO A 88 11.68 14.33 6.99
N ARG A 89 11.10 13.22 7.47
CA ARG A 89 11.81 11.94 7.65
C ARG A 89 11.05 10.78 7.01
N THR A 90 11.73 10.01 6.16
CA THR A 90 11.18 8.74 5.68
C THR A 90 11.04 7.77 6.84
N VAL A 91 9.79 7.38 7.14
CA VAL A 91 9.46 6.41 8.20
C VAL A 91 9.15 5.02 7.63
N PHE A 92 8.83 4.95 6.34
CA PHE A 92 8.57 3.70 5.65
C PHE A 92 9.04 3.80 4.19
N LEU A 93 9.69 2.74 3.69
CA LEU A 93 10.01 2.55 2.28
C LEU A 93 10.15 1.05 2.04
N ARG A 94 9.07 0.41 1.61
CA ARG A 94 9.05 -1.06 1.39
C ARG A 94 8.08 -1.44 0.27
N LYS A 95 8.36 -2.59 -0.33
CA LYS A 95 7.40 -3.34 -1.14
C LYS A 95 6.23 -3.75 -0.26
N LEU A 96 5.03 -3.46 -0.70
CA LEU A 96 3.81 -3.94 -0.09
C LEU A 96 3.54 -5.36 -0.58
N VAL A 97 3.11 -6.19 0.34
CA VAL A 97 2.76 -7.59 0.10
C VAL A 97 1.31 -7.77 0.54
N VAL A 98 0.51 -8.38 -0.32
CA VAL A 98 -0.87 -8.76 0.02
C VAL A 98 -0.87 -10.11 0.68
N GLU A 99 -0.96 -10.10 2.00
CA GLU A 99 -1.24 -11.26 2.83
C GLU A 99 -2.43 -10.91 3.74
N PRO A 100 -3.41 -11.83 3.93
CA PRO A 100 -4.68 -11.50 4.58
C PRO A 100 -4.57 -10.78 5.92
N GLU A 101 -3.56 -11.13 6.72
CA GLU A 101 -3.34 -10.60 8.07
C GLU A 101 -2.08 -9.75 8.20
N LEU A 102 -1.33 -9.55 7.11
CA LEU A 102 -0.07 -8.81 7.17
C LEU A 102 -0.33 -7.32 7.29
N VAL A 103 0.12 -6.76 8.42
CA VAL A 103 0.15 -5.33 8.68
C VAL A 103 1.61 -4.88 8.73
N HIS A 104 1.99 -4.07 7.74
CA HIS A 104 3.28 -3.39 7.73
C HIS A 104 3.27 -2.30 8.81
N THR A 105 4.33 -2.21 9.60
CA THR A 105 4.39 -1.23 10.68
C THR A 105 5.60 -0.29 10.56
N ALA A 106 5.37 0.99 10.87
CA ALA A 106 6.38 2.04 10.80
C ALA A 106 6.13 3.13 11.83
N GLY A 107 6.81 3.04 12.97
CA GLY A 107 6.50 3.90 14.12
C GLY A 107 5.02 3.79 14.48
N GLN A 108 4.34 4.94 14.51
CA GLN A 108 2.91 5.09 14.81
C GLN A 108 1.98 4.58 13.70
N LEU A 109 2.49 4.22 12.52
CA LEU A 109 1.66 3.76 11.40
C LEU A 109 1.54 2.24 11.34
N ALA A 110 0.33 1.78 11.04
CA ALA A 110 0.02 0.46 10.52
C ALA A 110 -0.51 0.62 9.09
N ILE A 111 -0.01 -0.20 8.16
CA ILE A 111 -0.31 -0.12 6.74
C ILE A 111 -0.69 -1.52 6.26
N ARG A 112 -1.79 -1.62 5.51
CA ARG A 112 -2.28 -2.88 4.95
C ARG A 112 -2.63 -2.69 3.49
N LEU A 113 -2.12 -3.55 2.61
CA LEU A 113 -2.52 -3.59 1.22
C LEU A 113 -3.69 -4.57 1.07
N LEU A 114 -4.81 -4.08 0.53
CA LEU A 114 -6.03 -4.88 0.33
C LEU A 114 -6.17 -5.33 -1.13
N THR A 115 -5.81 -4.46 -2.08
CA THR A 115 -5.89 -4.73 -3.52
C THR A 115 -4.80 -3.96 -4.25
N ALA A 116 -4.21 -4.58 -5.28
CA ALA A 116 -3.21 -3.95 -6.12
C ALA A 116 -3.28 -4.49 -7.56
N LYS A 117 -4.32 -4.10 -8.30
CA LYS A 117 -4.41 -4.34 -9.74
C LYS A 117 -3.96 -3.10 -10.48
N VAL A 118 -2.98 -3.23 -11.36
CA VAL A 118 -2.43 -2.11 -12.11
C VAL A 118 -2.53 -2.38 -13.58
N ALA A 119 -3.14 -1.47 -14.33
CA ALA A 119 -3.18 -1.53 -15.78
C ALA A 119 -1.87 -1.05 -16.39
N ARG A 120 -1.43 -1.67 -17.50
CA ARG A 120 -0.24 -1.26 -18.24
C ARG A 120 -0.25 0.22 -18.60
N GLY A 121 -1.41 0.73 -19.00
CA GLY A 121 -1.63 2.12 -19.43
C GLY A 121 -1.57 3.14 -18.28
N ASN A 122 -1.70 2.70 -17.03
CA ASN A 122 -1.55 3.55 -15.84
C ASN A 122 -0.11 3.57 -15.30
N LEU A 123 0.82 2.87 -15.95
CA LEU A 123 2.25 2.97 -15.63
C LEU A 123 2.84 4.19 -16.31
N ASN A 124 3.36 5.11 -15.51
CA ASN A 124 4.03 6.36 -15.91
C ASN A 124 3.09 7.45 -16.46
N GLY A 125 1.80 7.42 -16.13
CA GLY A 125 0.87 8.48 -16.51
C GLY A 125 -0.58 8.14 -16.24
N PRO A 126 -1.48 9.14 -16.39
CA PRO A 126 -2.90 8.98 -16.14
C PRO A 126 -3.58 8.11 -17.21
N GLY A 127 -4.70 7.49 -16.82
CA GLY A 127 -5.50 6.65 -17.73
C GLY A 127 -6.63 5.91 -17.03
N HIS A 128 -7.73 5.68 -17.74
CA HIS A 128 -8.88 4.94 -17.21
C HIS A 128 -8.90 3.51 -17.76
N TYR A 129 -7.94 2.69 -17.31
CA TYR A 129 -7.74 1.33 -17.81
C TYR A 129 -8.07 0.22 -16.79
N GLY A 130 -8.82 0.57 -15.73
CA GLY A 130 -9.29 -0.40 -14.73
C GLY A 130 -8.28 -0.71 -13.62
N THR A 131 -7.31 0.17 -13.39
CA THR A 131 -6.44 0.10 -12.20
C THR A 131 -7.28 0.16 -10.92
N GLU A 132 -6.93 -0.63 -9.92
CA GLU A 132 -7.57 -0.65 -8.61
C GLU A 132 -6.51 -0.88 -7.53
N ILE A 133 -6.29 0.13 -6.69
CA ILE A 133 -5.36 0.05 -5.57
C ILE A 133 -6.10 0.47 -4.31
N VAL A 134 -6.05 -0.39 -3.30
CA VAL A 134 -6.67 -0.13 -2.00
C VAL A 134 -5.64 -0.39 -0.90
N ILE A 135 -5.23 0.68 -0.24
CA ILE A 135 -4.30 0.64 0.89
C ILE A 135 -5.02 1.23 2.10
N GLY A 136 -5.05 0.47 3.19
CA GLY A 136 -5.48 0.94 4.50
C GLY A 136 -4.31 1.48 5.30
N VAL A 137 -4.52 2.57 6.02
CA VAL A 137 -3.59 3.14 7.00
C VAL A 137 -4.31 3.32 8.33
N ALA A 138 -3.63 3.05 9.44
CA ALA A 138 -4.15 3.22 10.79
C ALA A 138 -3.08 3.80 11.71
N GLN A 139 -3.53 4.56 12.71
CA GLN A 139 -2.67 4.95 13.83
C GLN A 139 -2.61 3.80 14.86
N ARG A 140 -1.40 3.38 15.23
CA ARG A 140 -1.18 2.30 16.20
C ARG A 140 -1.19 2.79 17.65
N TRP A 141 -0.75 4.02 17.88
CA TRP A 141 -0.76 4.70 19.17
C TRP A 141 -0.61 6.21 19.00
N ALA A 142 -1.12 6.96 19.99
CA ALA A 142 -0.96 8.41 20.12
C ALA A 142 0.43 8.78 20.64
#